data_AF-A0A965T6Z5-F1
#
_entry.id   AF-A0A965T6Z5-F1
#
_cell.length_a   1.000
_cell.length_b   1.000
_cell.length_c   1.000
_cell.angle_alpha   90.00
_cell.angle_beta   90.00
_cell.angle_gamma   90.00
#
_symmetry.space_group_name_H-M   'P 1'
#
loop_
_entity.id
_entity.type
_entity.pdbx_description
1 polymer ?
#
loop_
_entity_poly.entity_id
_entity_poly.type
_entity_poly.pdbx_seq_one_letter_code
_entity_poly.pdbx_strand_id
1 'polypeptide(L)'
;MFSSVDTIWVLLASALVFFMQAGFAMVETGFTRAKNAGNIIMKNLMDFSLGSIVFWLVGFGLMFAGTGAFIGGFDFFIQGDYSSTIPTSAFVIFQTVFCATAATIVSGAMAERTKFSSYCIYSILISAVIYPVSGHWIWGGGWLANLGFHDFAGSTAVHMVGGVAAFVG
;
A
#
# COMPACT_ATOMS: atom_id res chain seq x y z
N MET A 1 19.47 9.33 -16.82
CA MET A 1 18.89 8.78 -18.05
C MET A 1 18.05 7.58 -17.63
N PHE A 2 16.78 7.52 -18.03
CA PHE A 2 15.92 6.40 -17.63
C PHE A 2 16.23 5.15 -18.45
N SER A 3 16.14 3.99 -17.80
CA SER A 3 16.25 2.68 -18.44
C SER A 3 14.85 2.26 -18.89
N SER A 4 14.66 2.16 -20.21
CA SER A 4 13.39 1.69 -20.78
C SER A 4 13.06 0.27 -20.35
N VAL A 5 14.08 -0.59 -20.21
CA VAL A 5 13.92 -1.98 -19.77
C VAL A 5 13.44 -2.02 -18.32
N ASP A 6 14.07 -1.26 -17.43
CA ASP A 6 13.67 -1.24 -16.01
C ASP A 6 12.29 -0.62 -15.83
N THR A 7 11.98 0.44 -16.60
CA THR A 7 10.68 1.10 -16.54
C THR A 7 9.56 0.15 -16.98
N ILE A 8 9.74 -0.58 -18.09
CA ILE A 8 8.77 -1.57 -18.57
C ILE A 8 8.61 -2.68 -17.53
N TRP A 9 9.71 -3.17 -16.97
CA TRP A 9 9.68 -4.22 -15.96
C TRP A 9 8.91 -3.79 -14.71
N VAL A 10 9.16 -2.59 -14.18
CA VAL A 10 8.47 -2.07 -12.99
C VAL A 10 6.98 -1.83 -13.27
N LEU A 11 6.61 -1.35 -14.45
CA LEU A 11 5.20 -1.19 -14.82
C LEU A 11 4.49 -2.55 -14.97
N LEU A 12 5.15 -3.54 -15.57
CA LEU A 12 4.62 -4.91 -15.64
C LEU A 12 4.47 -5.51 -14.23
N ALA A 13 5.48 -5.37 -13.38
CA ALA A 13 5.43 -5.81 -11.99
C ALA A 13 4.30 -5.10 -11.22
N SER A 14 4.11 -3.79 -11.45
CA SER A 14 2.99 -3.03 -10.86
C SER A 14 1.64 -3.61 -11.29
N ALA A 15 1.49 -3.97 -12.58
CA ALA A 15 0.27 -4.59 -13.08
C ALA A 15 0.02 -5.97 -12.46
N LEU A 16 1.07 -6.77 -12.25
CA LEU A 16 1.00 -8.07 -11.59
C LEU A 16 0.62 -7.93 -10.11
N VAL A 17 1.20 -6.96 -9.39
CA VAL A 17 0.85 -6.69 -7.99
C VAL A 17 -0.57 -6.13 -7.90
N PHE A 18 -0.97 -5.25 -8.80
CA PHE A 18 -2.38 -4.82 -8.89
C PHE A 18 -3.32 -6.01 -9.12
N PHE A 19 -2.93 -6.98 -9.94
CA PHE A 19 -3.72 -8.19 -10.18
C PHE A 19 -3.90 -9.04 -8.91
N MET A 20 -3.06 -8.88 -7.89
CA MET A 20 -3.30 -9.49 -6.57
C MET A 20 -4.62 -9.03 -5.96
N GLN A 21 -5.13 -7.83 -6.29
CA GLN A 21 -6.45 -7.38 -5.82
C GLN A 21 -7.57 -8.31 -6.25
N ALA A 22 -7.51 -8.84 -7.48
CA ALA A 22 -8.45 -9.85 -7.94
C ALA A 22 -8.27 -11.17 -7.17
N GLY A 23 -7.02 -11.54 -6.87
CA GLY A 23 -6.69 -12.68 -6.01
C GLY A 23 -7.28 -12.56 -4.60
N PHE A 24 -7.11 -11.40 -3.96
CA PHE A 24 -7.69 -11.09 -2.65
C PHE A 24 -9.21 -11.13 -2.68
N ALA A 25 -9.84 -10.50 -3.68
CA ALA A 25 -11.29 -10.56 -3.83
C ALA A 25 -11.78 -12.02 -3.95
N MET A 26 -11.11 -12.87 -4.72
CA MET A 26 -11.48 -14.28 -4.88
C MET A 26 -11.25 -15.11 -3.61
N VAL A 27 -10.12 -14.95 -2.93
CA VAL A 27 -9.82 -15.72 -1.72
C VAL A 27 -10.76 -15.32 -0.57
N GLU A 28 -11.02 -14.02 -0.40
CA GLU A 28 -11.89 -13.51 0.67
C GLU A 28 -13.35 -13.87 0.42
N THR A 29 -13.83 -13.77 -0.82
CA THR A 29 -15.19 -14.22 -1.16
C THR A 29 -15.33 -15.74 -1.07
N GLY A 30 -14.29 -16.51 -1.40
CA GLY A 30 -14.29 -17.96 -1.31
C GLY A 30 -14.33 -18.49 0.13
N PHE A 31 -13.74 -17.77 1.08
CA PHE A 31 -13.75 -18.13 2.51
C PHE A 31 -14.93 -17.56 3.30
N THR A 32 -15.90 -16.92 2.63
CA THR A 32 -17.03 -16.26 3.29
C THR A 32 -18.36 -16.72 2.71
N ARG A 33 -19.45 -16.40 3.41
CA ARG A 33 -20.78 -16.83 2.98
C ARG A 33 -21.18 -16.04 1.73
N ALA A 34 -21.79 -16.73 0.76
CA ALA A 34 -22.20 -16.14 -0.53
C ALA A 34 -23.01 -14.84 -0.41
N LYS A 35 -23.85 -14.71 0.64
CA LYS A 35 -24.63 -13.48 0.91
C LYS A 35 -23.77 -12.24 1.18
N ASN A 36 -22.50 -12.41 1.56
CA ASN A 36 -21.57 -11.35 1.89
C ASN A 36 -20.56 -11.06 0.76
N ALA A 37 -20.59 -11.82 -0.34
CA ALA A 37 -19.62 -11.70 -1.43
C ALA A 37 -19.57 -10.27 -2.00
N GLY A 38 -20.73 -9.64 -2.20
CA GLY A 38 -20.79 -8.26 -2.69
C GLY A 38 -20.10 -7.25 -1.76
N ASN A 39 -20.27 -7.37 -0.44
CA ASN A 39 -19.62 -6.48 0.53
C ASN A 39 -18.09 -6.63 0.47
N ILE A 40 -17.59 -7.85 0.34
CA ILE A 40 -16.15 -8.15 0.33
C ILE A 40 -15.47 -7.64 -0.94
N ILE A 41 -16.10 -7.85 -2.10
CA ILE A 41 -15.60 -7.31 -3.37
C ILE A 41 -15.57 -5.78 -3.30
N MET A 42 -16.60 -5.15 -2.73
CA MET A 42 -16.63 -3.70 -2.55
C MET A 42 -15.51 -3.21 -1.63
N LYS A 43 -15.20 -3.90 -0.53
CA LYS A 43 -14.07 -3.53 0.35
C LYS A 43 -12.73 -3.54 -0.39
N ASN A 44 -12.47 -4.61 -1.14
CA ASN A 44 -11.27 -4.74 -1.97
C ASN A 44 -11.15 -3.60 -3.00
N LEU A 45 -12.24 -3.30 -3.70
CA LEU A 45 -12.26 -2.21 -4.67
C LEU A 45 -12.01 -0.85 -4.00
N MET A 46 -12.58 -0.63 -2.82
CA MET A 46 -12.39 0.61 -2.07
C MET A 46 -10.98 0.77 -1.54
N ASP A 47 -10.30 -0.32 -1.14
CA ASP A 47 -8.91 -0.27 -0.69
C ASP A 47 -7.98 0.27 -1.76
N PHE A 48 -8.14 -0.20 -2.99
CA PHE A 48 -7.39 0.36 -4.09
C PHE A 48 -7.83 1.79 -4.43
N SER A 49 -9.14 2.05 -4.51
CA SER A 49 -9.67 3.33 -5.00
C SER A 49 -9.39 4.49 -4.04
N LEU A 50 -9.73 4.34 -2.76
CA LEU A 50 -9.44 5.35 -1.74
C LEU A 50 -7.98 5.35 -1.37
N GLY A 51 -7.38 4.17 -1.21
CA GLY A 51 -5.97 4.05 -0.84
C GLY A 51 -5.06 4.73 -1.84
N SER A 52 -5.32 4.60 -3.15
CA SER A 52 -4.54 5.29 -4.19
C SER A 52 -4.64 6.81 -4.07
N ILE A 53 -5.86 7.35 -3.95
CA ILE A 53 -6.08 8.80 -3.84
C ILE A 53 -5.37 9.33 -2.58
N VAL A 54 -5.61 8.71 -1.43
CA VAL A 54 -5.06 9.15 -0.15
C VAL A 54 -3.54 9.01 -0.11
N PHE A 55 -3.00 7.90 -0.63
CA PHE A 55 -1.57 7.70 -0.71
C PHE A 55 -0.93 8.76 -1.61
N TRP A 56 -1.52 9.10 -2.75
CA TRP A 56 -0.97 10.15 -3.62
C TRP A 56 -1.06 11.55 -3.00
N LEU A 57 -2.14 11.83 -2.26
CA LEU A 57 -2.33 13.13 -1.63
C LEU A 57 -1.32 13.38 -0.51
N VAL A 58 -1.05 12.38 0.34
CA VAL A 58 -0.23 12.57 1.54
C VAL A 58 0.70 11.41 1.86
N GLY A 59 0.26 10.16 1.62
CA GLY A 59 1.01 8.98 2.06
C GLY A 59 2.37 8.82 1.36
N PHE A 60 2.46 9.10 0.07
CA PHE A 60 3.70 8.97 -0.70
C PHE A 60 4.78 9.92 -0.15
N GLY A 61 4.41 11.18 0.11
CA GLY A 61 5.33 12.15 0.71
C GLY A 61 5.80 11.72 2.10
N LEU A 62 4.88 11.26 2.95
CA LEU A 62 5.25 10.72 4.28
C LEU A 62 6.22 9.54 4.20
N MET A 63 6.12 8.74 3.14
CA MET A 63 6.96 7.57 2.95
C MET A 63 8.33 7.89 2.33
N PHE A 64 8.42 8.82 1.37
CA PHE A 64 9.64 8.99 0.56
C PHE A 64 10.20 10.43 0.50
N ALA A 65 9.47 11.45 0.94
CA ALA A 65 9.92 12.84 0.81
C ALA A 65 10.98 13.19 1.85
N GLY A 66 12.26 13.30 1.51
CA GLY A 66 13.29 13.75 2.46
C GLY A 66 13.93 12.61 3.27
N THR A 67 14.55 12.95 4.40
CA THR A 67 15.54 12.10 5.09
C THR A 67 15.33 11.98 6.61
N GLY A 68 14.11 12.23 7.09
CA GLY A 68 13.80 12.08 8.50
C GLY A 68 13.99 10.64 8.99
N ALA A 69 14.11 10.44 10.31
CA ALA A 69 14.27 9.09 10.86
C ALA A 69 12.94 8.31 10.92
N PHE A 70 11.85 9.01 11.24
CA PHE A 70 10.53 8.39 11.50
C PHE A 70 9.51 8.60 10.38
N ILE A 71 9.62 9.69 9.66
CA ILE A 71 8.82 10.00 8.47
C ILE A 71 9.75 10.64 7.46
N GLY A 72 9.43 10.52 6.18
CA GLY A 72 10.13 11.28 5.16
C GLY A 72 9.90 12.76 5.41
N GLY A 73 8.67 13.20 5.12
CA GLY A 73 8.33 14.61 5.09
C GLY A 73 6.94 14.84 4.50
N PHE A 74 6.63 16.10 4.25
CA PHE A 74 5.35 16.50 3.65
C PHE A 74 5.57 16.92 2.20
N ASP A 75 5.09 16.12 1.27
CA ASP A 75 5.03 16.43 -0.15
C ASP A 75 3.64 16.08 -0.69
N PHE A 76 2.73 17.04 -0.55
CA PHE A 76 1.35 16.85 -0.98
C PHE A 76 1.28 16.84 -2.50
N PHE A 77 0.56 15.87 -3.07
CA PHE A 77 0.44 15.68 -4.53
C PHE A 77 1.75 15.33 -5.24
N ILE A 78 2.81 14.92 -4.53
CA ILE A 78 4.05 14.42 -5.13
C ILE A 78 4.67 15.47 -6.06
N GLN A 79 4.99 16.64 -5.51
CA GLN A 79 5.62 17.74 -6.25
C GLN A 79 7.13 17.55 -6.42
N GLY A 80 7.74 16.70 -5.58
CA GLY A 80 9.16 16.38 -5.64
C GLY A 80 9.55 15.46 -6.80
N ASP A 81 10.86 15.37 -7.06
CA ASP A 81 11.44 14.40 -7.99
C ASP A 81 11.94 13.16 -7.23
N TYR A 82 11.33 12.01 -7.55
CA TYR A 82 11.67 10.70 -7.00
C TYR A 82 12.19 9.77 -8.10
N SER A 83 12.60 10.34 -9.22
CA SER A 83 13.11 9.59 -10.34
C SER A 83 14.51 9.06 -10.05
N SER A 84 14.81 7.89 -10.61
CA SER A 84 16.12 7.26 -10.53
C SER A 84 16.47 6.66 -11.89
N THR A 85 16.67 5.36 -11.98
CA THR A 85 16.71 4.64 -13.26
C THR A 85 15.34 4.57 -13.92
N ILE A 86 14.26 4.81 -13.17
CA ILE A 86 12.87 4.88 -13.64
C ILE A 86 12.26 6.27 -13.35
N PRO A 87 11.24 6.71 -14.11
CA PRO A 87 10.51 7.94 -13.83
C PRO A 87 9.75 7.89 -12.49
N THR A 88 9.56 9.06 -11.86
CA THR A 88 8.73 9.23 -10.64
C THR A 88 7.36 8.57 -10.79
N SER A 89 6.67 8.76 -11.91
CA SER A 89 5.35 8.18 -12.14
C SER A 89 5.32 6.66 -12.08
N ALA A 90 6.34 5.98 -12.62
CA ALA A 90 6.44 4.53 -12.55
C ALA A 90 6.68 4.05 -11.11
N PHE A 91 7.53 4.76 -10.37
CA PHE A 91 7.79 4.47 -8.96
C PHE A 91 6.55 4.69 -8.08
N VAL A 92 5.81 5.78 -8.30
CA VAL A 92 4.56 6.08 -7.59
C VAL A 92 3.52 4.99 -7.82
N ILE A 93 3.29 4.57 -9.06
CA ILE A 93 2.34 3.49 -9.38
C ILE A 93 2.76 2.20 -8.67
N PHE A 94 4.04 1.84 -8.71
CA PHE A 94 4.57 0.65 -8.05
C PHE A 94 4.33 0.69 -6.54
N GLN A 95 4.60 1.81 -5.86
CA GLN A 95 4.38 1.92 -4.42
C GLN A 95 2.90 1.96 -4.04
N THR A 96 2.06 2.50 -4.92
CA THR A 96 0.60 2.56 -4.70
C THR A 96 -0.02 1.17 -4.60
N VAL A 97 0.41 0.24 -5.45
CA VAL A 97 -0.14 -1.13 -5.44
C VAL A 97 0.28 -1.91 -4.19
N PHE A 98 1.43 -1.61 -3.58
CA PHE A 98 1.81 -2.17 -2.27
C PHE A 98 1.01 -1.55 -1.11
N CYS A 99 0.76 -0.24 -1.14
CA CYS A 99 -0.13 0.42 -0.18
C CYS A 99 -1.52 -0.22 -0.19
N ALA A 100 -2.11 -0.39 -1.38
CA ALA A 100 -3.41 -1.05 -1.55
C ALA A 100 -3.37 -2.51 -1.09
N THR A 101 -2.28 -3.24 -1.34
CA THR A 101 -2.09 -4.61 -0.86
C THR A 101 -2.09 -4.68 0.67
N ALA A 102 -1.38 -3.77 1.35
CA ALA A 102 -1.34 -3.73 2.80
C ALA A 102 -2.73 -3.48 3.41
N ALA A 103 -3.51 -2.58 2.82
CA ALA A 103 -4.90 -2.34 3.22
C ALA A 103 -5.79 -3.57 3.00
N THR A 104 -5.66 -4.21 1.84
CA THR A 104 -6.51 -5.34 1.43
C THR A 104 -6.32 -6.57 2.32
N ILE A 105 -5.10 -6.84 2.82
CA ILE A 105 -4.86 -7.94 3.77
C ILE A 105 -5.81 -7.86 4.97
N VAL A 106 -6.21 -6.66 5.38
CA VAL A 106 -7.11 -6.44 6.51
C VAL A 106 -8.57 -6.70 6.14
N SER A 107 -8.97 -6.47 4.89
CA SER A 107 -10.31 -6.77 4.36
C SER A 107 -10.71 -8.21 4.66
N GLY A 108 -9.82 -9.16 4.36
CA GLY A 108 -10.07 -10.58 4.55
C GLY A 108 -10.35 -10.96 6.00
N ALA A 109 -9.55 -10.45 6.94
CA ALA A 109 -9.75 -10.72 8.37
C ALA A 109 -10.98 -10.00 8.96
N MET A 110 -11.40 -8.89 8.35
CA MET A 110 -12.57 -8.12 8.73
C MET A 110 -13.84 -8.51 7.97
N ALA A 111 -13.79 -9.57 7.18
CA ALA A 111 -14.95 -10.04 6.45
C ALA A 111 -16.12 -10.37 7.38
N GLU A 112 -17.33 -10.06 6.93
CA GLU A 112 -18.62 -10.31 7.62
C GLU A 112 -18.87 -9.63 8.99
N ARG A 113 -17.84 -9.06 9.64
CA ARG A 113 -17.95 -8.52 11.02
C ARG A 113 -17.78 -7.01 11.14
N THR A 114 -17.48 -6.30 10.04
CA THR A 114 -17.32 -4.84 10.05
C THR A 114 -18.29 -4.14 9.10
N LYS A 115 -18.76 -2.95 9.52
CA LYS A 115 -19.55 -2.05 8.67
C LYS A 115 -18.68 -1.51 7.54
N PHE A 116 -19.24 -1.42 6.34
CA PHE A 116 -18.52 -0.93 5.16
C PHE A 116 -17.97 0.50 5.33
N SER A 117 -18.76 1.43 5.89
CA SER A 117 -18.31 2.80 6.13
C SER A 117 -17.13 2.89 7.11
N SER A 118 -17.15 2.08 8.18
CA SER A 118 -16.04 1.96 9.12
C SER A 118 -14.78 1.41 8.43
N TYR A 119 -14.97 0.47 7.50
CA TYR A 119 -13.88 -0.08 6.71
C TYR A 119 -13.26 0.95 5.75
N CYS A 120 -14.07 1.80 5.11
CA CYS A 120 -13.54 2.88 4.27
C CYS A 120 -12.69 3.87 5.08
N ILE A 121 -13.09 4.22 6.31
CA ILE A 121 -12.29 5.07 7.20
C ILE A 121 -10.98 4.38 7.54
N TYR A 122 -11.03 3.08 7.85
CA TYR A 122 -9.84 2.28 8.12
C TYR A 122 -8.85 2.30 6.93
N SER A 123 -9.36 2.07 5.72
CA SER A 123 -8.58 2.11 4.48
C SER A 123 -7.90 3.47 4.26
N ILE A 124 -8.60 4.57 4.54
CA ILE A 124 -8.01 5.92 4.50
C ILE A 124 -6.86 6.05 5.52
N LEU A 125 -7.05 5.59 6.75
CA LEU A 125 -6.05 5.73 7.81
C LEU A 125 -4.79 4.90 7.54
N ILE A 126 -4.95 3.67 7.05
CA ILE A 126 -3.80 2.83 6.73
C ILE A 126 -2.99 3.43 5.57
N SER A 127 -3.65 3.91 4.52
CA SER A 127 -2.98 4.51 3.35
C SER A 127 -2.44 5.91 3.60
N ALA A 128 -3.02 6.67 4.53
CA ALA A 128 -2.53 8.00 4.87
C ALA A 128 -1.34 7.96 5.82
N VAL A 129 -1.34 7.06 6.81
CA VAL A 129 -0.41 7.15 7.95
C VAL A 129 0.28 5.83 8.23
N ILE A 130 -0.46 4.75 8.53
CA ILE A 130 0.13 3.52 9.09
C ILE A 130 1.13 2.89 8.10
N TYR A 131 0.71 2.67 6.85
CA TYR A 131 1.57 2.10 5.82
C TYR A 131 2.71 3.05 5.43
N PRO A 132 2.48 4.34 5.11
CA PRO A 132 3.57 5.27 4.79
C PRO A 132 4.65 5.42 5.86
N VAL A 133 4.25 5.53 7.14
CA VAL A 133 5.19 5.73 8.24
C VAL A 133 6.04 4.49 8.44
N SER A 134 5.42 3.31 8.50
CA SER A 134 6.13 2.04 8.65
C SER A 134 6.99 1.71 7.43
N GLY A 135 6.47 1.99 6.23
CA GLY A 135 7.20 1.92 4.97
C GLY A 135 8.39 2.87 4.92
N HIS A 136 8.30 4.07 5.48
CA HIS A 136 9.43 5.00 5.54
C HIS A 136 10.60 4.41 6.34
N TRP A 137 10.31 3.78 7.48
CA TRP A 137 11.34 3.17 8.33
C TRP A 137 12.18 2.16 7.56
N ILE A 138 11.57 1.44 6.61
CA ILE A 138 12.13 0.27 5.94
C ILE A 138 12.64 0.60 4.52
N TRP A 139 11.85 1.31 3.72
CA TRP A 139 12.11 1.59 2.30
C TRP A 139 12.35 3.06 1.99
N GLY A 140 11.93 3.96 2.87
CA GLY A 140 12.06 5.40 2.68
C GLY A 140 13.37 6.00 3.21
N GLY A 141 14.31 5.18 3.70
CA GLY A 141 15.56 5.66 4.30
C GLY A 141 15.46 6.06 5.78
N GLY A 142 14.39 5.64 6.46
CA GLY A 142 14.20 5.89 7.88
C GLY A 142 15.10 5.04 8.78
N TRP A 143 14.82 5.07 10.09
CA TRP A 143 15.72 4.54 11.11
C TRP A 143 16.03 3.04 10.99
N LEU A 144 15.07 2.18 10.62
CA LEU A 144 15.32 0.74 10.45
C LEU A 144 16.27 0.47 9.28
N ALA A 145 16.05 1.14 8.15
CA ALA A 145 16.93 1.06 6.99
C ALA A 145 18.37 1.47 7.36
N ASN A 146 18.53 2.55 8.15
CA ASN A 146 19.84 3.02 8.61
C ASN A 146 20.53 2.08 9.61
N LEU A 147 19.80 1.19 10.28
CA LEU A 147 20.36 0.12 11.10
C LEU A 147 20.74 -1.13 10.28
N GLY A 148 20.53 -1.12 8.96
CA GLY A 148 20.78 -2.25 8.08
C GLY A 148 19.68 -3.31 8.13
N PHE A 149 18.44 -2.92 8.44
CA PHE A 149 17.28 -3.81 8.29
C PHE A 149 17.00 -4.07 6.81
N HIS A 150 16.73 -5.33 6.46
CA HIS A 150 16.48 -5.75 5.08
C HIS A 150 15.09 -6.37 4.95
N ASP A 151 14.24 -5.73 4.15
CA ASP A 151 12.96 -6.28 3.71
C ASP A 151 12.82 -5.99 2.22
N PHE A 152 12.96 -7.02 1.39
CA PHE A 152 13.07 -6.84 -0.05
C PHE A 152 11.73 -6.51 -0.71
N ALA A 153 10.65 -7.19 -0.29
CA ALA A 153 9.36 -7.16 -0.98
C ALA A 153 8.14 -7.02 -0.03
N GLY A 154 8.37 -6.79 1.27
CA GLY A 154 7.34 -6.31 2.17
C GLY A 154 6.87 -7.33 3.18
N SER A 155 7.72 -8.27 3.58
CA SER A 155 7.40 -9.19 4.69
C SER A 155 7.00 -8.42 5.95
N THR A 156 7.67 -7.29 6.21
CA THR A 156 7.33 -6.38 7.30
C THR A 156 6.50 -5.21 6.80
N ALA A 157 6.95 -4.50 5.78
CA ALA A 157 6.32 -3.26 5.31
C ALA A 157 4.87 -3.46 4.82
N VAL A 158 4.50 -4.67 4.38
CA VAL A 158 3.18 -4.98 3.81
C VAL A 158 2.48 -6.05 4.65
N HIS A 159 3.08 -7.24 4.77
CA HIS A 159 2.43 -8.39 5.39
C HIS A 159 2.32 -8.26 6.90
N MET A 160 3.37 -7.87 7.61
CA MET A 160 3.29 -7.64 9.05
C MET A 160 2.37 -6.45 9.37
N VAL A 161 2.48 -5.34 8.64
CA VAL A 161 1.61 -4.17 8.83
C VAL A 161 0.13 -4.55 8.66
N GLY A 162 -0.22 -5.17 7.53
CA GLY A 162 -1.59 -5.63 7.28
C GLY A 162 -2.03 -6.69 8.29
N GLY A 163 -1.17 -7.66 8.61
CA GLY A 163 -1.47 -8.75 9.54
C GLY A 163 -1.69 -8.28 10.99
N VAL A 164 -0.86 -7.36 11.48
CA VAL A 164 -1.03 -6.78 12.83
C VAL A 164 -2.28 -5.92 12.88
N ALA A 165 -2.53 -5.10 11.86
CA ALA A 165 -3.71 -4.25 11.85
C ALA A 165 -5.01 -5.07 11.70
N ALA A 166 -4.95 -6.20 10.98
CA ALA A 166 -6.01 -7.20 10.92
C ALA A 166 -6.24 -7.91 12.26
N PHE A 167 -5.19 -8.18 13.02
CA PHE A 167 -5.28 -8.81 14.34
C PHE A 167 -5.89 -7.89 15.40
N VAL A 168 -5.58 -6.59 15.35
CA VAL A 168 -6.10 -5.59 16.30
C VAL A 168 -7.58 -5.29 16.09
N GLY A 169 -8.09 -5.43 14.85
CA GLY A 169 -9.46 -5.08 14.47
C GLY A 169 -10.49 -6.20 14.49
#